data_AF-A0A3D6A3V4-F1
#
_entry.id   AF-A0A3D6A3V4-F1
#
_cell.length_a   1.000
_cell.length_b   1.000
_cell.length_c   1.000
_cell.angle_alpha   90.00
_cell.angle_beta   90.00
_cell.angle_gamma   90.00
#
_symmetry.space_group_name_H-M   'P 1'
#
loop_
_entity.id
_entity.type
_entity.pdbx_description
1 polymer ?
#
loop_
_entity_poly.entity_id
_entity_poly.type
_entity_poly.pdbx_seq_one_letter_code
_entity_poly.pdbx_strand_id
1 'polypeptide(L)'
;MIKKSLFLFCSLIIFTSLVCASEPFRIFKTPQGQSLEGRAVGYEGQTFILADKSGKLVQVPLRALSVEDQTYLIKAAQANKIPRGRPSSIPPPPSQITTPSAESSEVVSKEVDLLLDEKPTDIVHKPPAPKKVTFRPGSFFGHVPVPLGVSPEEALAKAVGAMPKPGEAIDFDRHVLPILKERCNSCHHAPFDRSGRLVNPKASLRFDTFAQVMKGNLDGPVVVAN
;
A
#
# COMPACT_ATOMS: atom_id res chain seq x y z
N MET A 1 30.95 -11.07 -52.66
CA MET A 1 29.48 -10.93 -52.78
C MET A 1 28.69 -11.78 -51.77
N ILE A 2 28.91 -11.72 -50.44
CA ILE A 2 28.06 -12.50 -49.48
C ILE A 2 27.69 -11.74 -48.17
N LYS A 3 28.33 -10.64 -47.78
CA LYS A 3 28.18 -10.07 -46.41
C LYS A 3 26.95 -9.18 -46.13
N LYS A 4 26.09 -8.88 -47.10
CA LYS A 4 24.94 -7.95 -46.91
C LYS A 4 23.59 -8.64 -46.63
N SER A 5 23.47 -9.96 -46.86
CA SER A 5 22.19 -10.67 -46.70
C SER A 5 21.91 -11.15 -45.27
N LEU A 6 22.93 -11.19 -44.39
CA LEU A 6 22.78 -11.65 -43.02
C LEU A 6 22.16 -10.58 -42.09
N PHE A 7 22.39 -9.30 -42.39
CA PHE A 7 21.86 -8.20 -41.57
C PHE A 7 20.35 -7.96 -41.80
N LEU A 8 19.85 -8.28 -43.00
CA LEU A 8 18.43 -8.20 -43.32
C LEU A 8 17.60 -9.32 -42.67
N PHE A 9 18.19 -10.47 -42.35
CA PHE A 9 17.50 -11.55 -41.65
C PHE A 9 17.39 -11.30 -40.14
N CYS A 10 18.35 -10.61 -39.50
CA CYS A 10 18.24 -10.23 -38.09
C CYS A 10 17.17 -9.15 -37.83
N SER A 11 16.91 -8.26 -38.80
CA SER A 11 15.87 -7.23 -38.66
C SER A 11 14.44 -7.79 -38.72
N LEU A 12 14.23 -8.96 -39.35
CA LEU A 12 12.90 -9.56 -39.48
C LEU A 12 12.49 -10.39 -38.25
N ILE A 13 13.44 -10.75 -37.39
CA ILE A 13 13.20 -11.56 -36.17
C ILE A 13 12.86 -10.68 -34.95
N ILE A 14 13.22 -9.39 -34.97
CA ILE A 14 13.01 -8.48 -33.83
C ILE A 14 11.56 -7.99 -33.74
N PHE A 15 10.80 -7.96 -34.85
CA PHE A 15 9.42 -7.46 -34.86
C PHE A 15 8.35 -8.47 -34.39
N THR A 16 8.67 -9.75 -34.23
CA THR A 16 7.68 -10.80 -33.93
C THR A 16 7.46 -11.08 -32.44
N SER A 17 7.93 -10.21 -31.52
CA SER A 17 7.90 -10.50 -30.07
C SER A 17 7.01 -9.60 -29.22
N LEU A 18 6.17 -8.73 -29.81
CA LEU A 18 5.04 -8.11 -29.08
C LEU A 18 3.82 -9.04 -29.10
N VAL A 19 3.97 -10.23 -28.52
CA VAL A 19 2.80 -10.99 -28.08
C VAL A 19 2.34 -10.34 -26.78
N CYS A 20 1.30 -9.51 -26.85
CA CYS A 20 0.51 -9.17 -25.67
C CYS A 20 0.15 -10.50 -25.01
N ALA A 21 0.79 -10.82 -23.88
CA ALA A 21 0.60 -12.06 -23.15
C ALA A 21 -0.76 -12.05 -22.45
N SER A 22 -1.81 -12.04 -23.26
CA SER A 22 -3.18 -12.20 -22.83
C SER A 22 -3.39 -13.65 -22.46
N GLU A 23 -4.06 -13.90 -21.34
CA GLU A 23 -4.34 -15.27 -20.91
C GLU A 23 -5.09 -16.07 -22.00
N PRO A 24 -4.90 -17.39 -22.08
CA PRO A 24 -5.73 -18.21 -22.95
C PRO A 24 -7.17 -18.28 -22.41
N PHE A 25 -8.14 -18.47 -23.32
CA PHE A 25 -9.47 -18.90 -22.92
C PHE A 25 -9.39 -20.30 -22.31
N ARG A 26 -10.00 -20.46 -21.14
CA ARG A 26 -9.98 -21.68 -20.34
C ARG A 26 -11.36 -21.93 -19.74
N ILE A 27 -11.65 -23.21 -19.50
CA ILE A 27 -12.84 -23.63 -18.77
C ILE A 27 -12.48 -23.65 -17.29
N PHE A 28 -13.06 -22.72 -16.53
CA PHE A 28 -13.01 -22.67 -15.09
C PHE A 28 -14.14 -23.51 -14.50
N LYS A 29 -13.88 -24.21 -13.40
CA LYS A 29 -14.83 -25.09 -12.73
C LYS A 29 -15.13 -24.54 -11.34
N THR A 30 -16.37 -24.70 -10.90
CA THR A 30 -16.75 -24.49 -9.50
C THR A 30 -16.64 -25.81 -8.74
N PRO A 31 -16.52 -25.79 -7.40
CA PRO A 31 -16.56 -26.99 -6.57
C PRO A 31 -17.87 -27.81 -6.75
N GLN A 32 -18.95 -27.16 -7.22
CA GLN A 32 -20.24 -27.78 -7.49
C GLN A 32 -20.31 -28.44 -8.89
N GLY A 33 -19.21 -28.44 -9.66
CA GLY A 33 -19.12 -29.05 -10.98
C GLY A 33 -19.66 -28.19 -12.13
N GLN A 34 -20.11 -26.96 -11.86
CA GLN A 34 -20.47 -26.01 -12.91
C GLN A 34 -19.20 -25.51 -13.61
N SER A 35 -19.31 -25.21 -14.90
CA SER A 35 -18.18 -24.73 -15.70
C SER A 35 -18.48 -23.38 -16.33
N LEU A 36 -17.48 -22.51 -16.33
CA LEU A 36 -17.50 -21.18 -16.92
C LEU A 36 -16.32 -21.09 -17.87
N GLU A 37 -16.59 -20.88 -19.15
CA GLU A 37 -15.55 -20.65 -20.15
C GLU A 37 -15.22 -19.16 -20.25
N GLY A 38 -13.95 -18.80 -20.08
CA GLY A 38 -13.53 -17.41 -20.17
C GLY A 38 -12.01 -17.24 -20.09
N ARG A 39 -11.57 -15.99 -20.09
CA ARG A 39 -10.17 -15.58 -19.94
C ARG A 39 -10.04 -14.62 -18.78
N ALA A 40 -9.05 -14.77 -17.89
CA ALA A 40 -8.86 -13.77 -16.85
C ALA A 40 -8.24 -12.50 -17.43
N VAL A 41 -8.91 -11.37 -17.19
CA VAL A 41 -8.53 -10.05 -17.73
C VAL A 41 -8.15 -9.06 -16.64
N GLY A 42 -8.43 -9.38 -15.38
CA GLY A 42 -8.06 -8.55 -14.24
C GLY A 42 -8.37 -9.24 -12.91
N TYR A 43 -7.90 -8.67 -11.81
CA TYR A 43 -8.30 -9.10 -10.47
C TYR A 43 -8.33 -7.93 -9.48
N GLU A 44 -9.22 -8.01 -8.50
CA GLU A 44 -9.35 -7.06 -7.40
C GLU A 44 -9.52 -7.83 -6.09
N GLY A 45 -8.59 -7.64 -5.15
CA GLY A 45 -8.58 -8.41 -3.90
C GLY A 45 -8.57 -9.92 -4.19
N GLN A 46 -9.56 -10.65 -3.68
CA GLN A 46 -9.75 -12.09 -3.91
C GLN A 46 -10.72 -12.42 -5.07
N THR A 47 -11.07 -11.46 -5.93
CA THR A 47 -12.03 -11.64 -7.02
C THR A 47 -11.33 -11.49 -8.36
N PHE A 48 -11.55 -12.45 -9.26
CA PHE A 48 -11.05 -12.40 -10.63
C PHE A 48 -12.13 -11.92 -11.59
N ILE A 49 -11.70 -11.18 -12.61
CA ILE A 49 -12.56 -10.66 -13.67
C ILE A 49 -12.28 -11.52 -14.90
N LEU A 50 -13.29 -12.30 -15.30
CA LEU A 50 -13.22 -13.22 -16.43
C LEU A 50 -14.01 -12.63 -17.59
N ALA A 51 -13.41 -12.57 -18.77
CA ALA A 51 -14.11 -12.23 -20.01
C ALA A 51 -14.57 -13.51 -20.69
N ASP A 52 -15.86 -13.62 -21.01
CA ASP A 52 -16.36 -14.72 -21.83
C ASP A 52 -15.98 -14.54 -23.32
N LYS A 53 -16.37 -15.50 -24.17
CA LYS A 53 -16.15 -15.43 -25.63
C LYS A 53 -16.83 -14.22 -26.29
N SER A 54 -17.89 -13.69 -25.69
CA SER A 54 -18.61 -12.50 -26.17
C SER A 54 -17.99 -11.18 -25.70
N GLY A 55 -16.97 -11.25 -24.84
CA GLY A 55 -16.35 -10.08 -24.21
C GLY A 55 -17.08 -9.57 -22.97
N LYS A 56 -18.13 -10.25 -22.50
CA LYS A 56 -18.83 -9.92 -21.26
C LYS A 56 -17.94 -10.23 -20.06
N LEU A 57 -17.83 -9.26 -19.16
CA LEU A 57 -17.03 -9.38 -17.95
C LEU A 57 -17.86 -9.97 -16.81
N VAL A 58 -17.36 -11.05 -16.20
CA VAL A 58 -17.95 -11.74 -15.04
C VAL A 58 -16.95 -11.67 -13.88
N GLN A 59 -17.41 -11.19 -12.73
CA GLN A 59 -16.62 -11.22 -11.50
C GLN A 59 -16.84 -12.54 -10.77
N VAL A 60 -15.75 -13.25 -10.48
CA VAL A 60 -15.79 -14.55 -9.83
C VAL A 60 -14.84 -14.55 -8.64
N PRO A 61 -15.34 -14.73 -7.40
CA PRO A 61 -14.50 -14.89 -6.23
C PRO A 61 -13.59 -16.11 -6.38
N LEU A 62 -12.31 -15.97 -6.03
CA LEU A 62 -11.32 -17.04 -6.14
C LEU A 62 -11.79 -18.30 -5.40
N ARG A 63 -12.39 -18.13 -4.22
CA ARG A 63 -12.91 -19.25 -3.40
C ARG A 63 -14.08 -20.00 -4.01
N ALA A 64 -14.77 -19.42 -4.99
CA ALA A 64 -15.89 -20.06 -5.69
C ALA A 64 -15.45 -20.99 -6.83
N LEU A 65 -14.14 -21.01 -7.14
CA LEU A 65 -13.54 -21.86 -8.17
C LEU A 65 -12.94 -23.14 -7.57
N SER A 66 -12.66 -24.14 -8.41
CA SER A 66 -11.97 -25.36 -8.00
C SER A 66 -10.52 -25.05 -7.59
N VAL A 67 -9.91 -25.95 -6.82
CA VAL A 67 -8.54 -25.76 -6.28
C VAL A 67 -7.51 -25.63 -7.40
N GLU A 68 -7.69 -26.35 -8.50
CA GLU A 68 -6.83 -26.29 -9.69
C GLU A 68 -6.88 -24.90 -10.33
N ASP A 69 -8.08 -24.33 -10.43
CA ASP A 69 -8.30 -23.03 -11.04
C ASP A 69 -7.86 -21.89 -10.14
N GLN A 70 -8.05 -22.04 -8.83
CA GLN A 70 -7.47 -21.14 -7.85
C GLN A 70 -5.95 -21.06 -8.01
N THR A 71 -5.29 -22.22 -8.07
CA THR A 71 -3.84 -22.31 -8.19
C THR A 71 -3.34 -21.70 -9.49
N TYR A 72 -4.04 -21.96 -10.60
CA TYR A 72 -3.73 -21.36 -11.90
C TYR A 72 -3.78 -19.83 -11.86
N LEU A 73 -4.89 -19.28 -11.36
CA LEU A 73 -5.11 -17.83 -11.32
C LEU A 73 -4.13 -17.12 -10.38
N ILE A 74 -3.81 -17.73 -9.23
CA ILE A 74 -2.77 -17.21 -8.32
C ILE A 74 -1.42 -17.17 -9.02
N LYS A 75 -0.99 -18.26 -9.66
CA LYS A 75 0.29 -18.32 -10.38
C LYS A 75 0.35 -17.30 -11.51
N ALA A 76 -0.74 -17.13 -12.26
CA ALA A 76 -0.79 -16.15 -13.33
C ALA A 76 -0.76 -14.70 -12.83
N ALA A 77 -1.46 -14.40 -11.74
CA ALA A 77 -1.42 -13.10 -11.08
C ALA A 77 -0.03 -12.77 -10.51
N GLN A 78 0.65 -13.76 -9.90
CA GLN A 78 2.02 -13.61 -9.39
C GLN A 78 3.04 -13.45 -10.52
N ALA A 79 2.81 -14.09 -11.67
CA ALA A 79 3.62 -13.93 -12.87
C ALA A 79 3.35 -12.63 -13.65
N ASN A 80 2.56 -11.70 -13.09
CA ASN A 80 2.14 -10.44 -13.72
C ASN A 80 1.46 -10.63 -15.10
N LYS A 81 0.85 -11.80 -15.34
CA LYS A 81 0.11 -12.08 -16.59
C LYS A 81 -1.30 -11.49 -16.57
N ILE A 82 -1.87 -11.35 -15.38
CA ILE A 82 -3.18 -10.75 -15.16
C ILE A 82 -2.96 -9.40 -14.45
N PRO A 83 -3.44 -8.28 -15.00
CA PRO A 83 -3.28 -6.97 -14.36
C PRO A 83 -4.18 -6.83 -13.11
N ARG A 84 -3.77 -5.95 -12.19
CA ARG A 84 -4.59 -5.53 -11.04
C ARG A 84 -5.63 -4.52 -11.48
N GLY A 85 -6.85 -4.66 -10.97
CA GLY A 85 -7.98 -3.79 -11.25
C GLY A 85 -8.84 -4.24 -12.43
N ARG A 86 -9.90 -3.49 -12.70
CA ARG A 86 -10.82 -3.75 -13.81
C ARG A 86 -10.23 -3.23 -15.12
N PRO A 87 -10.16 -4.05 -16.19
CA PRO A 87 -9.80 -3.53 -17.50
C PRO A 87 -10.85 -2.49 -17.92
N SER A 88 -10.41 -1.25 -18.15
CA SER A 88 -11.27 -0.15 -18.59
C SER A 88 -11.77 -0.42 -20.01
N SER A 89 -12.98 -0.95 -20.13
CA SER A 89 -13.88 -0.58 -21.22
C SER A 89 -14.98 0.28 -20.60
N ILE A 90 -15.27 1.43 -21.20
CA ILE A 90 -16.15 2.53 -20.77
C ILE A 90 -15.35 3.73 -20.19
N PRO A 91 -15.24 4.85 -20.93
CA PRO A 91 -14.78 6.11 -20.35
C PRO A 91 -15.78 6.55 -19.26
N PRO A 92 -15.30 7.08 -18.12
CA PRO A 92 -16.17 7.47 -17.03
C PRO A 92 -17.19 8.52 -17.51
N PRO A 93 -18.49 8.40 -17.16
CA PRO A 93 -19.43 9.50 -17.37
C PRO A 93 -18.94 10.72 -16.57
N PRO A 94 -19.11 11.95 -17.09
CA PRO A 94 -18.56 13.14 -16.46
C PRO A 94 -19.11 13.26 -15.04
N SER A 95 -18.23 13.10 -14.06
CA SER A 95 -18.53 13.34 -12.66
C SER A 95 -18.96 14.80 -12.53
N GLN A 96 -20.23 14.99 -12.15
CA GLN A 96 -20.75 16.29 -11.77
C GLN A 96 -19.96 16.78 -10.56
N ILE A 97 -19.24 17.86 -10.80
CA ILE A 97 -18.69 18.76 -9.80
C ILE A 97 -19.88 19.34 -9.06
N THR A 98 -20.07 18.97 -7.80
CA THR A 98 -20.86 19.75 -6.86
C THR A 98 -19.91 20.36 -5.84
N THR A 99 -19.40 21.53 -6.23
CA THR A 99 -18.95 22.58 -5.33
C THR A 99 -20.05 22.93 -4.31
N PRO A 100 -19.67 23.31 -3.08
CA PRO A 100 -20.61 23.55 -1.99
C PRO A 100 -21.31 24.91 -2.18
N SER A 101 -22.64 24.88 -2.15
CA SER A 101 -23.47 26.08 -2.12
C SER A 101 -23.42 26.70 -0.73
N ALA A 102 -22.91 27.92 -0.68
CA ALA A 102 -23.04 28.85 0.42
C ALA A 102 -24.41 29.52 0.36
N GLU A 103 -25.10 29.62 1.50
CA GLU A 103 -26.18 30.57 1.82
C GLU A 103 -26.51 30.32 3.30
N SER A 104 -26.70 31.26 4.21
CA SER A 104 -26.71 32.73 4.25
C SER A 104 -26.84 33.10 5.74
N SER A 105 -26.29 34.25 6.15
CA SER A 105 -26.93 35.13 7.14
C SER A 105 -26.23 36.49 7.10
N GLU A 106 -26.89 37.47 6.47
CA GLU A 106 -26.69 38.90 6.72
C GLU A 106 -27.08 39.21 8.19
N VAL A 107 -26.52 40.21 8.89
CA VAL A 107 -27.00 41.61 8.87
C VAL A 107 -26.06 42.51 9.71
N VAL A 108 -25.52 43.54 9.03
CA VAL A 108 -25.42 44.98 9.42
C VAL A 108 -24.51 45.45 10.59
N SER A 109 -23.41 46.09 10.16
CA SER A 109 -22.89 47.46 10.45
C SER A 109 -22.78 48.04 11.86
N LYS A 110 -21.55 48.44 12.24
CA LYS A 110 -21.19 49.87 12.48
C LYS A 110 -19.68 50.10 12.60
N GLU A 111 -19.21 51.07 11.84
CA GLU A 111 -17.90 51.75 11.90
C GLU A 111 -17.74 52.54 13.22
N VAL A 112 -16.56 52.48 13.86
CA VAL A 112 -15.87 53.66 14.44
C VAL A 112 -14.35 53.44 14.39
N ASP A 113 -13.69 54.48 13.93
CA ASP A 113 -12.26 54.76 13.77
C ASP A 113 -11.47 54.80 15.11
N LEU A 114 -10.12 54.75 14.98
CA LEU A 114 -9.05 55.23 15.89
C LEU A 114 -8.03 54.21 16.47
N LEU A 115 -6.83 54.31 15.90
CA LEU A 115 -5.46 54.23 16.43
C LEU A 115 -5.23 53.69 17.86
N LEU A 116 -4.41 52.63 17.98
CA LEU A 116 -3.09 52.58 18.63
C LEU A 116 -2.64 51.12 18.83
N ASP A 117 -1.33 50.94 18.96
CA ASP A 117 -0.59 49.70 19.27
C ASP A 117 -1.37 48.64 20.06
N GLU A 118 -1.21 47.36 19.70
CA GLU A 118 -0.78 46.28 20.61
C GLU A 118 -0.60 44.95 19.85
N LYS A 119 0.47 44.27 20.22
CA LYS A 119 1.03 43.01 19.72
C LYS A 119 0.04 41.83 19.81
N PRO A 120 -0.20 41.02 18.77
CA PRO A 120 -0.73 39.67 18.97
C PRO A 120 0.40 38.65 18.87
N THR A 121 0.76 38.12 20.05
CA THR A 121 1.47 36.85 20.17
C THR A 121 0.55 35.73 19.69
N ASP A 122 0.61 35.41 18.40
CA ASP A 122 0.04 34.16 17.88
C ASP A 122 0.98 33.00 18.21
N ILE A 123 1.00 32.65 19.50
CA ILE A 123 1.45 31.31 19.91
C ILE A 123 0.34 30.36 19.44
N VAL A 124 0.51 29.84 18.23
CA VAL A 124 -0.30 28.73 17.74
C VAL A 124 -0.04 27.53 18.66
N HIS A 125 -0.89 27.40 19.68
CA HIS A 125 -0.98 26.20 20.48
C HIS A 125 -1.44 25.07 19.56
N LYS A 126 -0.48 24.36 18.98
CA LYS A 126 -0.77 23.17 18.17
C LYS A 126 -1.53 22.19 19.08
N PRO A 127 -2.78 21.81 18.75
CA PRO A 127 -3.55 20.92 19.60
C PRO A 127 -2.76 19.63 19.83
N PRO A 128 -2.89 19.02 21.03
CA PRO A 128 -2.25 17.74 21.32
C PRO A 128 -2.59 16.76 20.20
N ALA A 129 -1.59 16.00 19.74
CA ALA A 129 -1.74 15.08 18.63
C ALA A 129 -2.99 14.20 18.86
N PRO A 130 -3.88 14.08 17.85
CA PRO A 130 -5.11 13.32 18.02
C PRO A 130 -4.77 11.91 18.49
N LYS A 131 -5.46 11.44 19.53
CA LYS A 131 -5.34 10.06 19.99
C LYS A 131 -5.64 9.17 18.79
N LYS A 132 -4.70 8.29 18.42
CA LYS A 132 -4.90 7.35 17.31
C LYS A 132 -6.15 6.54 17.62
N VAL A 133 -7.16 6.67 16.76
CA VAL A 133 -8.40 5.89 16.84
C VAL A 133 -8.01 4.45 16.53
N THR A 134 -7.91 3.63 17.57
CA THR A 134 -7.81 2.18 17.40
C THR A 134 -9.21 1.68 17.09
N PHE A 135 -9.34 0.96 15.99
CA PHE A 135 -10.60 0.31 15.68
C PHE A 135 -10.92 -0.73 16.75
N ARG A 136 -12.20 -0.87 17.09
CA ARG A 136 -12.66 -1.96 17.97
C ARG A 136 -12.25 -3.29 17.33
N PRO A 137 -11.86 -4.30 18.13
CA PRO A 137 -11.62 -5.65 17.60
C PRO A 137 -12.87 -6.12 16.85
N GLY A 138 -12.70 -6.57 15.61
CA GLY A 138 -13.80 -6.96 14.70
C GLY A 138 -14.40 -5.82 13.86
N SER A 139 -13.90 -4.57 13.97
CA SER A 139 -14.32 -3.49 13.08
C SER A 139 -13.98 -3.81 11.63
N PHE A 140 -14.92 -3.52 10.73
CA PHE A 140 -14.76 -3.71 9.29
C PHE A 140 -13.53 -2.97 8.72
N PHE A 141 -13.23 -1.80 9.26
CA PHE A 141 -12.11 -0.99 8.82
C PHE A 141 -10.76 -1.42 9.42
N GLY A 142 -10.76 -2.37 10.36
CA GLY A 142 -9.56 -2.90 10.99
C GLY A 142 -8.92 -4.06 10.24
N HIS A 143 -9.50 -4.52 9.13
CA HIS A 143 -8.98 -5.65 8.36
C HIS A 143 -7.71 -5.24 7.59
N VAL A 144 -6.62 -5.98 7.77
CA VAL A 144 -5.40 -5.81 6.94
C VAL A 144 -5.66 -6.44 5.56
N PRO A 145 -5.53 -5.70 4.44
CA PRO A 145 -5.71 -6.27 3.11
C PRO A 145 -4.71 -7.42 2.87
N VAL A 146 -5.23 -8.62 2.62
CA VAL A 146 -4.40 -9.81 2.35
C VAL A 146 -4.08 -9.88 0.86
N PRO A 147 -2.80 -9.94 0.46
CA PRO A 147 -2.43 -10.10 -0.95
C PRO A 147 -2.87 -11.48 -1.49
N LEU A 148 -3.15 -11.54 -2.79
CA LEU A 148 -3.57 -12.78 -3.45
C LEU A 148 -2.56 -13.91 -3.27
N GLY A 149 -3.08 -15.11 -2.96
CA GLY A 149 -2.28 -16.33 -2.84
C GLY A 149 -1.48 -16.46 -1.54
N VAL A 150 -1.59 -15.50 -0.62
CA VAL A 150 -1.00 -15.58 0.72
C VAL A 150 -2.12 -15.96 1.69
N SER A 151 -1.86 -16.92 2.58
CA SER A 151 -2.86 -17.28 3.60
C SER A 151 -3.11 -16.09 4.54
N PRO A 152 -4.32 -15.93 5.10
CA PRO A 152 -4.59 -14.85 6.05
C PRO A 152 -3.60 -14.86 7.23
N GLU A 153 -3.25 -16.05 7.72
CA GLU A 153 -2.29 -16.23 8.81
C GLU A 153 -0.87 -15.81 8.42
N GLU A 154 -0.43 -16.10 7.20
CA GLU A 154 0.89 -15.70 6.71
C GLU A 154 0.96 -14.19 6.48
N ALA A 155 -0.12 -13.57 5.96
CA ALA A 155 -0.19 -12.13 5.80
C ALA A 155 -0.19 -11.39 7.15
N LEU A 156 -0.87 -11.94 8.16
CA LEU A 156 -0.86 -11.42 9.53
C LEU A 156 0.49 -11.64 10.21
N ALA A 157 1.12 -12.80 10.04
CA ALA A 157 2.46 -13.08 10.57
C ALA A 157 3.50 -12.12 10.00
N LYS A 158 3.36 -11.75 8.72
CA LYS A 158 4.20 -10.72 8.10
C LYS A 158 3.74 -9.31 8.44
N ALA A 159 2.66 -9.04 9.17
CA ALA A 159 2.27 -7.65 9.46
C ALA A 159 3.34 -6.91 10.30
N VAL A 160 3.47 -5.59 10.12
CA VAL A 160 4.37 -4.77 10.93
C VAL A 160 3.88 -4.78 12.38
N GLY A 161 4.75 -5.13 13.34
CA GLY A 161 4.41 -5.26 14.76
C GLY A 161 3.82 -6.61 15.16
N ALA A 162 3.77 -7.61 14.26
CA ALA A 162 3.45 -8.98 14.64
C ALA A 162 4.54 -9.56 15.56
N MET A 163 4.20 -10.52 16.41
CA MET A 163 5.21 -11.28 17.16
C MET A 163 5.84 -12.34 16.25
N PRO A 164 7.19 -12.46 16.20
CA PRO A 164 7.85 -13.50 15.43
C PRO A 164 7.50 -14.88 16.00
N LYS A 165 7.40 -15.90 15.14
CA LYS A 165 7.16 -17.26 15.59
C LYS A 165 8.38 -17.79 16.36
N PRO A 166 8.19 -18.70 17.33
CA PRO A 166 9.33 -19.36 17.99
C PRO A 166 10.25 -20.03 16.96
N GLY A 167 11.52 -19.64 16.93
CA GLY A 167 12.52 -20.13 15.96
C GLY A 167 12.62 -19.34 14.64
N GLU A 168 11.77 -18.34 14.42
CA GLU A 168 11.89 -17.41 13.28
C GLU A 168 12.92 -16.30 13.58
N ALA A 169 13.68 -15.91 12.55
CA ALA A 169 14.64 -14.81 12.68
C ALA A 169 13.92 -13.47 12.90
N ILE A 170 14.44 -12.66 13.84
CA ILE A 170 13.85 -11.37 14.19
C ILE A 170 14.28 -10.32 13.16
N ASP A 171 13.34 -9.87 12.33
CA ASP A 171 13.51 -8.71 11.43
C ASP A 171 13.40 -7.39 12.22
N PHE A 172 14.41 -6.52 12.10
CA PHE A 172 14.46 -5.24 12.83
C PHE A 172 13.30 -4.31 12.47
N ASP A 173 13.00 -4.13 11.18
CA ASP A 173 12.00 -3.15 10.73
C ASP A 173 10.58 -3.59 11.06
N ARG A 174 10.31 -4.89 10.99
CA ARG A 174 8.98 -5.45 11.27
C ARG A 174 8.70 -5.63 12.75
N HIS A 175 9.68 -6.11 13.52
CA HIS A 175 9.45 -6.54 14.89
C HIS A 175 9.96 -5.54 15.93
N VAL A 176 11.16 -5.00 15.75
CA VAL A 176 11.85 -4.19 16.78
C VAL A 176 11.54 -2.70 16.65
N LEU A 177 11.65 -2.17 15.43
CA LEU A 177 11.48 -0.75 15.14
C LEU A 177 10.10 -0.19 15.57
N PRO A 178 8.97 -0.91 15.44
CA PRO A 178 7.68 -0.43 15.96
C PRO A 178 7.70 -0.19 17.46
N ILE A 179 8.34 -1.08 18.23
CA ILE A 179 8.50 -0.96 19.69
C ILE A 179 9.33 0.28 20.03
N LEU A 180 10.47 0.45 19.34
CA LEU A 180 11.35 1.61 19.53
C LEU A 180 10.64 2.91 19.16
N LYS A 181 9.85 2.91 18.07
CA LYS A 181 9.04 4.07 17.67
C LYS A 181 8.01 4.45 18.72
N GLU A 182 7.37 3.48 19.36
CA GLU A 182 6.34 3.72 20.36
C GLU A 182 6.92 4.22 21.70
N ARG A 183 8.05 3.65 22.14
CA ARG A 183 8.55 3.84 23.51
C ARG A 183 9.80 4.71 23.62
N CYS A 184 10.65 4.74 22.60
CA CYS A 184 12.02 5.27 22.73
C CYS A 184 12.27 6.49 21.81
N ASN A 185 11.73 6.48 20.60
CA ASN A 185 11.98 7.49 19.56
C ASN A 185 11.27 8.82 19.83
N SER A 186 10.60 8.98 20.97
CA SER A 186 10.16 10.31 21.43
C SER A 186 11.35 11.18 21.89
N CYS A 187 12.46 10.55 22.29
CA CYS A 187 13.68 11.23 22.76
C CYS A 187 14.95 10.75 22.03
N HIS A 188 14.96 9.56 21.44
CA HIS A 188 16.13 8.92 20.80
C HIS A 188 15.97 8.79 19.30
N HIS A 189 15.71 9.90 18.61
CA HIS A 189 15.53 9.90 17.16
C HIS A 189 16.45 10.91 16.47
N ALA A 190 16.42 10.95 15.14
CA ALA A 190 17.13 11.96 14.36
C ALA A 190 16.85 13.39 14.91
N PRO A 191 17.85 14.28 14.96
CA PRO A 191 17.61 15.68 15.28
C PRO A 191 16.49 16.27 14.43
N PHE A 192 15.60 17.05 15.06
CA PHE A 192 14.42 17.61 14.40
C PHE A 192 14.09 18.99 14.96
N ASP A 193 13.40 19.81 14.17
CA ASP A 193 12.93 21.11 14.62
C ASP A 193 11.61 21.00 15.38
N ARG A 194 11.59 21.56 16.59
CA ARG A 194 10.37 21.75 17.38
C ARG A 194 10.23 23.25 17.67
N SER A 195 9.29 23.89 16.97
CA SER A 195 8.97 25.31 17.15
C SER A 195 10.16 26.25 16.93
N GLY A 196 10.91 26.02 15.83
CA GLY A 196 12.08 26.84 15.47
C GLY A 196 13.34 26.56 16.31
N ARG A 197 13.31 25.54 17.18
CA ARG A 197 14.49 25.06 17.92
C ARG A 197 14.85 23.66 17.45
N LEU A 198 16.12 23.47 17.06
CA LEU A 198 16.69 22.15 16.80
C LEU A 198 16.77 21.35 18.10
N VAL A 199 16.05 20.23 18.16
CA VAL A 199 16.06 19.30 19.27
C VAL A 199 16.94 18.11 18.89
N ASN A 200 18.07 17.98 19.59
CA ASN A 200 18.97 16.84 19.46
C ASN A 200 18.50 15.65 20.32
N PRO A 201 18.82 14.40 19.92
CA PRO A 201 18.53 13.23 20.73
C PRO A 201 19.26 13.28 22.06
N LYS A 202 18.61 12.76 23.10
CA LYS A 202 19.23 12.65 24.43
C LYS A 202 20.43 11.71 24.37
N ALA A 203 21.51 12.09 25.06
CA ALA A 203 22.77 11.34 25.12
C ALA A 203 23.39 11.01 23.75
N SER A 204 23.05 11.76 22.69
CA SER A 204 23.45 11.46 21.31
C SER A 204 23.11 10.01 20.87
N LEU A 205 22.11 9.39 21.50
CA LEU A 205 21.72 8.01 21.26
C LEU A 205 20.47 7.96 20.39
N ARG A 206 20.52 7.14 19.34
CA ARG A 206 19.47 7.07 18.30
C ARG A 206 18.99 5.63 18.07
N PHE A 207 17.67 5.47 18.02
CA PHE A 207 16.97 4.19 17.88
C PHE A 207 16.00 4.16 16.70
N ASP A 208 16.14 5.11 15.78
CA ASP A 208 15.28 5.27 14.61
C ASP A 208 15.72 4.41 13.42
N THR A 209 16.95 3.91 13.41
CA THR A 209 17.48 3.03 12.36
C THR A 209 18.39 1.96 12.97
N PHE A 210 18.47 0.80 12.30
CA PHE A 210 19.31 -0.32 12.75
C PHE A 210 20.77 0.10 12.98
N ALA A 211 21.34 0.84 12.02
CA ALA A 211 22.72 1.29 12.09
C ALA A 211 23.00 2.14 13.34
N GLN A 212 22.07 3.03 13.72
CA GLN A 212 22.24 3.88 14.89
C GLN A 212 22.08 3.10 16.21
N VAL A 213 21.17 2.12 16.24
CA VAL A 213 21.00 1.21 17.38
C VAL A 213 22.30 0.45 17.65
N MET A 214 22.91 -0.12 16.59
CA MET A 214 24.16 -0.87 16.72
C MET A 214 25.38 0.02 16.96
N LYS A 215 25.35 1.28 16.51
CA LYS A 215 26.42 2.26 16.76
C LYS A 215 26.52 2.61 18.25
N GLY A 216 25.38 2.72 18.95
CA GLY A 216 25.34 3.13 20.35
C GLY A 216 25.51 4.63 20.56
N ASN A 217 26.11 5.03 21.68
CA ASN A 217 26.32 6.43 22.06
C ASN A 217 27.82 6.78 22.09
N LEU A 218 28.18 7.90 22.73
CA LEU A 218 29.57 8.34 22.90
C LEU A 218 30.38 7.42 23.85
N ASP A 219 29.71 6.67 24.73
CA ASP A 219 30.31 5.76 25.70
C ASP A 219 30.52 4.35 25.14
N GLY A 220 30.01 4.07 23.93
CA GLY A 220 30.20 2.82 23.22
C GLY A 220 28.90 2.16 22.72
N PRO A 221 28.99 0.90 22.25
CA PRO A 221 27.83 0.16 21.75
C PRO A 221 26.86 -0.19 22.89
N VAL A 222 25.57 0.02 22.65
CA VAL A 222 24.49 -0.34 23.60
C VAL A 222 24.05 -1.79 23.43
N VAL A 223 24.15 -2.32 22.20
CA VAL A 223 23.83 -3.70 21.88
C VAL A 223 25.12 -4.47 21.68
N VAL A 224 25.35 -5.46 22.53
CA VAL A 224 26.47 -6.41 22.43
C VAL A 224 25.90 -7.81 22.21
N ALA A 225 26.56 -8.57 21.34
CA ALA A 225 26.26 -9.99 21.19
C ALA A 225 26.70 -10.71 22.48
N ASN A 226 25.78 -11.50 23.05
CA ASN A 226 26.10 -12.44 24.12
C ASN A 226 26.62 -13.76 23.52
#